data_AF-A0A849TS50-F1
#
_entry.id   AF-A0A849TS50-F1
#
_cell.length_a   1.000
_cell.length_b   1.000
_cell.length_c   1.000
_cell.angle_alpha   90.00
_cell.angle_beta   90.00
_cell.angle_gamma   90.00
#
_symmetry.space_group_name_H-M   'P 1'
#
loop_
_entity.id
_entity.type
_entity.pdbx_description
1 polymer ?
#
loop_
_entity_poly.entity_id
_entity_poly.type
_entity_poly.pdbx_seq_one_letter_code
_entity_poly.pdbx_strand_id
1 'polypeptide(L)'
;IQDWSAFVRAFQDKDLATLKTFPPFLDELVWEKEYRKVEWKDVPYRKTIVDFLQAIDQEVLVPVNVGAFATLKEAKRLLAPNAIGFSAFDAGTADMNVLNDPEKPCYGQFGGQYSFMINFALVDAVAKQLGLKQTTFEPQREFVGRSLNTNVITLMDLLATHPSAGPTLQAWEQDKLVLKTIRALNETFESPYRRRLEFPLGANMPPDERETLGAIVRALKDNGIPDTVAYVTEEELARVQKDLEEIGYDIDAIQMAMTAPPSPVEYCHFACR
;
A
#
# COMPACT_ATOMS: atom_id res chain seq x y z
N ILE A 1 -17.60 -17.64 26.04
CA ILE A 1 -17.63 -19.14 26.07
C ILE A 1 -17.74 -19.65 27.52
N GLN A 2 -18.73 -20.48 27.86
CA GLN A 2 -18.92 -21.00 29.24
C GLN A 2 -18.01 -22.21 29.58
N ASP A 3 -17.72 -23.09 28.62
CA ASP A 3 -16.76 -24.20 28.79
C ASP A 3 -15.49 -23.94 27.96
N TRP A 4 -14.59 -23.15 28.54
CA TRP A 4 -13.32 -22.78 27.90
C TRP A 4 -12.38 -23.98 27.71
N SER A 5 -12.43 -24.97 28.60
CA SER A 5 -11.52 -26.13 28.56
C SER A 5 -11.90 -27.11 27.45
N ALA A 6 -13.21 -27.29 27.20
CA ALA A 6 -13.67 -28.03 26.02
C ALA A 6 -13.31 -27.30 24.72
N PHE A 7 -13.44 -25.97 24.69
CA PHE A 7 -13.05 -25.17 23.52
C PHE A 7 -11.57 -25.31 23.18
N VAL A 8 -10.66 -25.14 24.16
CA VAL A 8 -9.21 -25.24 23.93
C VAL A 8 -8.82 -26.62 23.41
N ARG A 9 -9.42 -27.70 23.94
CA ARG A 9 -9.18 -29.07 23.44
C ARG A 9 -9.64 -29.23 22.00
N ALA A 10 -10.88 -28.83 21.69
CA ALA A 10 -11.40 -28.88 20.33
C ALA A 10 -10.55 -28.03 19.35
N PHE A 11 -10.01 -26.90 19.80
CA PHE A 11 -9.13 -26.04 19.01
C PHE A 11 -7.77 -26.69 18.73
N GLN A 12 -7.12 -27.25 19.77
CA GLN A 12 -5.83 -27.95 19.63
C GLN A 12 -5.96 -29.20 18.76
N ASP A 13 -7.07 -29.91 18.88
CA ASP A 13 -7.37 -31.12 18.11
C ASP A 13 -7.90 -30.83 16.70
N LYS A 14 -8.06 -29.55 16.34
CA LYS A 14 -8.61 -29.08 15.05
C LYS A 14 -10.00 -29.65 14.73
N ASP A 15 -10.80 -29.92 15.76
CA ASP A 15 -12.15 -30.45 15.63
C ASP A 15 -13.14 -29.36 15.22
N LEU A 16 -13.24 -29.13 13.92
CA LEU A 16 -14.11 -28.14 13.32
C LEU A 16 -15.60 -28.38 13.58
N ALA A 17 -16.02 -29.62 13.84
CA ALA A 17 -17.42 -29.92 14.12
C ALA A 17 -17.81 -29.39 15.50
N THR A 18 -16.98 -29.66 16.50
CA THR A 18 -17.17 -29.21 17.88
C THR A 18 -16.96 -27.69 18.01
N LEU A 19 -15.97 -27.12 17.31
CA LEU A 19 -15.70 -25.67 17.32
C LEU A 19 -16.89 -24.82 16.85
N LYS A 20 -17.68 -25.32 15.90
CA LYS A 20 -18.90 -24.63 15.39
C LYS A 20 -20.05 -24.57 16.40
N THR A 21 -20.02 -25.39 17.44
CA THR A 21 -21.08 -25.41 18.47
C THR A 21 -20.84 -24.41 19.60
N PHE A 22 -19.62 -23.87 19.71
CA PHE A 22 -19.35 -22.76 20.61
C PHE A 22 -19.96 -21.46 20.04
N PRO A 23 -20.32 -20.49 20.90
CA PRO A 23 -20.71 -19.15 20.44
C PRO A 23 -19.66 -18.58 19.47
N PRO A 24 -20.05 -17.68 18.53
CA PRO A 24 -19.13 -17.06 17.57
C PRO A 24 -17.97 -16.35 18.28
N PHE A 25 -16.88 -17.07 18.49
CA PHE A 25 -15.74 -16.57 19.26
C PHE A 25 -14.73 -15.83 18.37
N LEU A 26 -14.80 -16.04 17.05
CA LEU A 26 -13.98 -15.31 16.08
C LEU A 26 -14.32 -13.81 16.11
N ASP A 27 -15.59 -13.48 16.38
CA ASP A 27 -16.05 -12.10 16.54
C ASP A 27 -15.66 -11.52 17.92
N GLU A 28 -15.35 -12.38 18.90
CA GLU A 28 -14.87 -12.02 20.25
C GLU A 28 -13.33 -12.08 20.36
N LEU A 29 -12.63 -12.50 19.31
CA LEU A 29 -11.17 -12.62 19.28
C LEU A 29 -10.54 -11.22 19.19
N VAL A 30 -10.32 -10.61 20.36
CA VAL A 30 -9.43 -9.46 20.48
C VAL A 30 -8.01 -9.98 20.32
N TRP A 31 -7.40 -9.71 19.18
CA TRP A 31 -5.96 -9.86 19.00
C TRP A 31 -5.27 -8.80 19.87
N GLU A 32 -5.10 -9.08 21.16
CA GLU A 32 -4.16 -8.33 21.99
C GLU A 32 -2.75 -8.65 21.49
N LYS A 33 -2.28 -7.82 20.55
CA LYS A 33 -0.85 -7.77 20.28
C LYS A 33 -0.19 -7.25 21.56
N GLU A 34 0.70 -8.03 22.14
CA GLU A 34 1.58 -7.57 23.21
C GLU A 34 2.40 -6.38 22.69
N TYR A 35 1.90 -5.17 22.89
CA TYR A 35 2.71 -3.97 22.76
C TYR A 35 3.75 -4.05 23.86
N ARG A 36 4.99 -4.37 23.48
CA ARG A 36 6.11 -4.27 24.41
C ARG A 36 6.25 -2.80 24.77
N LYS A 37 5.90 -2.48 26.02
CA LYS A 37 6.17 -1.16 26.57
C LYS A 37 7.67 -0.89 26.44
N VAL A 38 8.03 0.16 25.73
CA VAL A 38 9.40 0.65 25.62
C VAL A 38 9.51 1.87 26.51
N GLU A 39 10.49 1.89 27.39
CA GLU A 39 10.77 3.08 28.19
C GLU A 39 11.33 4.17 27.27
N TRP A 40 10.91 5.42 27.45
CA TRP A 40 11.29 6.52 26.56
C TRP A 40 12.81 6.68 26.38
N LYS A 41 13.58 6.40 27.44
CA LYS A 41 15.05 6.44 27.43
C LYS A 41 15.67 5.49 26.40
N ASP A 42 14.97 4.40 26.07
CA ASP A 42 15.43 3.33 25.19
C ASP A 42 14.98 3.56 23.73
N VAL A 43 14.18 4.60 23.47
CA VAL A 43 13.76 4.98 22.11
C VAL A 43 14.96 5.60 21.36
N PRO A 44 15.34 5.07 20.19
CA PRO A 44 16.45 5.60 19.41
C PRO A 44 16.11 7.00 18.87
N TYR A 45 17.12 7.86 18.76
CA TYR A 45 16.96 9.23 18.25
C TYR A 45 15.98 10.12 19.05
N ARG A 46 15.71 9.79 20.32
CA ARG A 46 14.75 10.51 21.18
C ARG A 46 14.85 12.04 21.12
N LYS A 47 16.08 12.60 21.09
CA LYS A 47 16.28 14.05 21.04
C LYS A 47 15.72 14.64 19.75
N THR A 48 16.08 14.05 18.61
CA THR A 48 15.59 14.46 17.29
C THR A 48 14.08 14.31 17.17
N ILE A 49 13.52 13.25 17.77
CA ILE A 49 12.06 13.07 17.83
C ILE A 49 11.41 14.18 18.66
N VAL A 50 11.92 14.48 19.87
CA VAL A 50 11.40 15.59 20.69
C VAL A 50 11.50 16.92 19.96
N ASP A 51 12.66 17.22 19.39
CA ASP A 51 12.90 18.50 18.69
C ASP A 51 11.96 18.62 17.47
N PHE A 52 11.70 17.52 16.74
CA PHE A 52 10.75 17.49 15.64
C PHE A 52 9.30 17.76 16.12
N LEU A 53 8.89 17.11 17.22
CA LEU A 53 7.52 17.24 17.75
C LEU A 53 7.21 18.62 18.32
N GLN A 54 8.20 19.48 18.56
CA GLN A 54 7.96 20.88 18.98
C GLN A 54 7.23 21.71 17.91
N ALA A 55 7.30 21.30 16.64
CA ALA A 55 6.62 21.95 15.53
C ALA A 55 5.24 21.34 15.21
N ILE A 56 4.80 20.36 16.02
CA ILE A 56 3.51 19.70 15.87
C ILE A 56 2.58 20.17 17.01
N ASP A 57 1.33 20.44 16.67
CA ASP A 57 0.29 20.85 17.61
C ASP A 57 -0.01 19.73 18.61
N GLN A 58 -0.51 20.13 19.78
CA GLN A 58 -0.86 19.16 20.82
C GLN A 58 -1.97 18.21 20.34
N GLU A 59 -1.91 16.97 20.83
CA GLU A 59 -2.88 15.89 20.54
C GLU A 59 -2.90 15.39 19.09
N VAL A 60 -2.11 15.99 18.19
CA VAL A 60 -1.92 15.49 16.83
C VAL A 60 -1.07 14.21 16.88
N LEU A 61 -1.65 13.09 16.42
CA LEU A 61 -0.97 11.80 16.34
C LEU A 61 0.11 11.84 15.25
N VAL A 62 1.35 11.45 15.57
CA VAL A 62 2.46 11.45 14.60
C VAL A 62 3.13 10.07 14.52
N PRO A 63 3.24 9.46 13.33
CA PRO A 63 4.01 8.24 13.15
C PRO A 63 5.51 8.47 13.42
N VAL A 64 6.11 7.59 14.22
CA VAL A 64 7.57 7.54 14.45
C VAL A 64 8.09 6.21 13.94
N ASN A 65 8.62 6.21 12.71
CA ASN A 65 9.00 5.00 11.98
C ASN A 65 10.41 4.50 12.39
N VAL A 66 10.58 4.01 13.62
CA VAL A 66 11.89 3.56 14.16
C VAL A 66 12.58 2.48 13.31
N GLY A 67 11.80 1.65 12.60
CA GLY A 67 12.33 0.69 11.63
C GLY A 67 13.03 1.38 10.45
N ALA A 68 12.44 2.45 9.90
CA ALA A 68 13.07 3.23 8.84
C ALA A 68 14.38 3.88 9.32
N PHE A 69 14.43 4.34 10.57
CA PHE A 69 15.67 4.90 11.15
C PHE A 69 16.78 3.85 11.25
N ALA A 70 16.44 2.63 11.66
CA ALA A 70 17.38 1.51 11.71
C ALA A 70 17.89 1.16 10.31
N THR A 71 17.01 1.13 9.30
CA THR A 71 17.38 0.93 7.90
C THR A 71 18.34 2.01 7.40
N LEU A 72 18.08 3.30 7.68
CA LEU A 72 19.00 4.37 7.29
C LEU A 72 20.39 4.24 7.92
N LYS A 73 20.43 3.89 9.21
CA LYS A 73 21.69 3.66 9.92
C LYS A 73 22.48 2.53 9.27
N GLU A 74 21.80 1.45 8.92
CA GLU A 74 22.43 0.29 8.29
C GLU A 74 22.85 0.58 6.85
N ALA A 75 22.03 1.29 6.08
CA ALA A 75 22.38 1.76 4.75
C ALA A 75 23.66 2.62 4.80
N LYS A 76 23.73 3.60 5.71
CA LYS A 76 24.95 4.39 5.89
C LYS A 76 26.18 3.54 6.22
N ARG A 77 26.02 2.48 7.02
CA ARG A 77 27.13 1.58 7.39
C ARG A 77 27.62 0.75 6.20
N LEU A 78 26.71 0.33 5.32
CA LEU A 78 26.97 -0.56 4.19
C LEU A 78 27.41 0.17 2.92
N LEU A 79 26.95 1.40 2.69
CA LEU A 79 27.26 2.16 1.49
C LEU A 79 28.74 2.54 1.44
N ALA A 80 29.40 2.21 0.34
CA ALA A 80 30.74 2.70 0.04
C ALA A 80 30.72 4.23 -0.15
N PRO A 81 31.85 4.94 0.08
CA PRO A 81 31.90 6.41 -0.04
C PRO A 81 31.46 6.98 -1.40
N ASN A 82 31.55 6.17 -2.46
CA ASN A 82 31.16 6.53 -3.83
C ASN A 82 29.92 5.76 -4.33
N ALA A 83 29.16 5.13 -3.43
CA ALA A 83 27.93 4.44 -3.80
C ALA A 83 26.90 5.44 -4.33
N ILE A 84 26.00 4.95 -5.19
CA ILE A 84 24.91 5.75 -5.78
C ILE A 84 23.87 6.22 -4.74
N GLY A 85 23.93 5.70 -3.52
CA GLY A 85 23.05 6.02 -2.40
C GLY A 85 22.10 4.88 -2.02
N PHE A 86 21.23 5.18 -1.07
CA PHE A 86 20.08 4.37 -0.69
C PHE A 86 18.82 4.98 -1.31
N SER A 87 17.91 4.12 -1.78
CA SER A 87 16.60 4.51 -2.31
C SER A 87 15.55 3.59 -1.70
N ALA A 88 14.43 4.16 -1.33
CA ALA A 88 13.27 3.46 -0.80
C ALA A 88 11.98 4.09 -1.33
N PHE A 89 10.94 3.27 -1.40
CA PHE A 89 9.60 3.64 -1.84
C PHE A 89 8.61 3.22 -0.77
N ASP A 90 7.78 4.14 -0.30
CA ASP A 90 6.77 3.83 0.70
C ASP A 90 5.67 4.91 0.72
N ALA A 91 4.51 4.59 1.28
CA ALA A 91 3.40 5.52 1.44
C ALA A 91 3.63 6.44 2.63
N GLY A 92 3.61 7.76 2.38
CA GLY A 92 3.94 8.73 3.41
C GLY A 92 3.79 10.17 2.98
N THR A 93 4.30 11.06 3.82
CA THR A 93 4.38 12.48 3.51
C THR A 93 5.59 13.13 4.18
N ALA A 94 6.11 14.18 3.55
CA ALA A 94 7.09 15.09 4.13
C ALA A 94 6.50 16.47 4.43
N ASP A 95 5.22 16.71 4.08
CA ASP A 95 4.57 18.01 4.28
C ASP A 95 4.19 18.19 5.75
N MET A 96 4.75 19.22 6.39
CA MET A 96 4.48 19.53 7.80
C MET A 96 3.04 19.94 8.04
N ASN A 97 2.35 20.55 7.06
CA ASN A 97 0.93 20.87 7.20
C ASN A 97 0.10 19.59 7.26
N VAL A 98 0.41 18.62 6.40
CA VAL A 98 -0.24 17.31 6.41
C VAL A 98 0.09 16.58 7.70
N LEU A 99 1.36 16.59 8.15
CA LEU A 99 1.76 15.95 9.41
C LEU A 99 1.14 16.60 10.65
N ASN A 100 0.75 17.87 10.56
CA ASN A 100 0.09 18.59 11.64
C ASN A 100 -1.46 18.48 11.59
N ASP A 101 -2.01 17.84 10.57
CA ASP A 101 -3.45 17.58 10.48
C ASP A 101 -3.85 16.46 11.47
N PRO A 102 -4.78 16.71 12.41
CA PRO A 102 -5.27 15.68 13.33
C PRO A 102 -6.06 14.55 12.62
N GLU A 103 -6.64 14.82 11.45
CA GLU A 103 -7.43 13.86 10.67
C GLU A 103 -6.57 13.03 9.69
N LYS A 104 -5.25 13.29 9.62
CA LYS A 104 -4.38 12.56 8.70
C LYS A 104 -4.38 11.05 8.99
N PRO A 105 -4.36 10.20 7.96
CA PRO A 105 -4.21 8.76 8.16
C PRO A 105 -2.80 8.44 8.67
N CYS A 106 -2.71 7.90 9.88
CA CYS A 106 -1.42 7.46 10.46
C CYS A 106 -1.16 5.96 10.26
N TYR A 107 -2.23 5.18 10.20
CA TYR A 107 -2.21 3.74 9.99
C TYR A 107 -3.54 3.27 9.41
N GLY A 108 -3.53 2.09 8.80
CA GLY A 108 -4.72 1.45 8.26
C GLY A 108 -4.53 -0.05 8.17
N GLN A 109 -5.64 -0.77 7.96
CA GLN A 109 -5.60 -2.20 7.70
C GLN A 109 -5.84 -2.46 6.21
N PHE A 110 -4.83 -2.99 5.52
CA PHE A 110 -4.87 -3.29 4.09
C PHE A 110 -4.57 -4.78 3.89
N GLY A 111 -5.46 -5.52 3.24
CA GLY A 111 -5.26 -6.97 3.02
C GLY A 111 -5.08 -7.79 4.30
N GLY A 112 -5.66 -7.34 5.42
CA GLY A 112 -5.49 -7.96 6.74
C GLY A 112 -4.20 -7.58 7.47
N GLN A 113 -3.32 -6.78 6.85
CA GLN A 113 -2.09 -6.29 7.44
C GLN A 113 -2.23 -4.85 7.94
N TYR A 114 -1.62 -4.53 9.08
CA TYR A 114 -1.50 -3.14 9.53
C TYR A 114 -0.36 -2.47 8.79
N SER A 115 -0.69 -1.39 8.08
CA SER A 115 0.28 -0.52 7.43
C SER A 115 0.31 0.83 8.15
N PHE A 116 1.49 1.44 8.19
CA PHE A 116 1.71 2.73 8.85
C PHE A 116 2.25 3.72 7.83
N MET A 117 1.76 4.96 7.89
CA MET A 117 2.29 6.04 7.09
C MET A 117 3.76 6.31 7.47
N ILE A 118 4.62 6.53 6.48
CA ILE A 118 5.98 7.00 6.71
C ILE A 118 5.99 8.52 6.89
N ASN A 119 6.53 8.97 8.02
CA ASN A 119 6.84 10.37 8.27
C ASN A 119 8.20 10.71 7.64
N PHE A 120 8.20 11.06 6.35
CA PHE A 120 9.43 11.33 5.61
C PHE A 120 10.17 12.57 6.11
N ALA A 121 9.47 13.55 6.71
CA ALA A 121 10.10 14.71 7.33
C ALA A 121 10.97 14.32 8.54
N LEU A 122 10.47 13.42 9.40
CA LEU A 122 11.24 12.91 10.53
C LEU A 122 12.34 11.94 10.08
N VAL A 123 12.09 11.12 9.06
CA VAL A 123 13.12 10.27 8.43
C VAL A 123 14.28 11.12 7.89
N ASP A 124 13.98 12.24 7.22
CA ASP A 124 14.98 13.20 6.74
C ASP A 124 15.77 13.85 7.89
N ALA A 125 15.11 14.25 8.97
CA ALA A 125 15.80 14.77 10.17
C ALA A 125 16.79 13.75 10.76
N VAL A 126 16.40 12.47 10.82
CA VAL A 126 17.27 11.38 11.28
C VAL A 126 18.40 11.12 10.27
N ALA A 127 18.13 11.16 8.96
CA ALA A 127 19.15 11.01 7.93
C ALA A 127 20.24 12.09 8.05
N LYS A 128 19.84 13.34 8.26
CA LYS A 128 20.75 14.47 8.50
C LYS A 128 21.57 14.29 9.78
N GLN A 129 20.95 13.85 10.88
CA GLN A 129 21.68 13.53 12.12
C GLN A 129 22.69 12.41 11.90
N LEU A 130 22.33 11.41 11.09
CA LEU A 130 23.23 10.35 10.68
C LEU A 130 24.34 10.86 9.76
N GLY A 131 24.29 12.09 9.23
CA GLY A 131 25.31 12.66 8.36
C GLY A 131 25.20 12.25 6.90
N LEU A 132 24.01 11.81 6.47
CA LEU A 132 23.65 11.70 5.05
C LEU A 132 23.37 13.13 4.55
N LYS A 133 23.97 13.52 3.43
CA LYS A 133 24.07 14.92 2.98
C LYS A 133 23.08 15.31 1.90
N GLN A 134 22.66 14.35 1.08
CA GLN A 134 21.72 14.60 -0.01
C GLN A 134 20.50 13.72 0.20
N THR A 135 19.41 14.30 0.70
CA THR A 135 18.11 13.64 0.75
C THR A 135 17.25 14.16 -0.40
N THR A 136 16.58 13.26 -1.09
CA THR A 136 15.59 13.57 -2.13
C THR A 136 14.29 12.92 -1.73
N PHE A 137 13.23 13.69 -1.86
CA PHE A 137 11.87 13.25 -1.64
C PHE A 137 11.05 13.74 -2.82
N GLU A 138 10.36 12.83 -3.48
CA GLU A 138 9.48 13.13 -4.61
C GLU A 138 8.36 12.08 -4.67
N PRO A 139 7.17 12.42 -5.19
CA PRO A 139 6.13 11.43 -5.47
C PRO A 139 6.68 10.30 -6.36
N GLN A 140 6.36 9.04 -6.03
CA GLN A 140 6.86 7.89 -6.78
C GLN A 140 6.43 7.95 -8.25
N ARG A 141 5.22 8.46 -8.53
CA ARG A 141 4.73 8.70 -9.90
C ARG A 141 5.61 9.66 -10.69
N GLU A 142 6.13 10.71 -10.06
CA GLU A 142 7.01 11.70 -10.72
C GLU A 142 8.38 11.08 -11.00
N PHE A 143 8.92 10.31 -10.06
CA PHE A 143 10.15 9.56 -10.25
C PHE A 143 10.02 8.56 -11.41
N VAL A 144 8.95 7.75 -11.43
CA VAL A 144 8.71 6.74 -12.46
C VAL A 144 8.47 7.40 -13.81
N GLY A 145 7.59 8.41 -13.87
CA GLY A 145 7.28 9.12 -15.11
C GLY A 145 8.51 9.81 -15.71
N ARG A 146 9.36 10.44 -14.88
CA ARG A 146 10.64 11.00 -15.34
C ARG A 146 11.60 9.92 -15.85
N SER A 147 11.62 8.75 -15.22
CA SER A 147 12.50 7.64 -15.61
C SER A 147 12.07 6.99 -16.92
N LEU A 148 10.76 6.97 -17.20
CA LEU A 148 10.17 6.43 -18.43
C LEU A 148 9.95 7.48 -19.52
N ASN A 149 10.13 8.77 -19.18
CA ASN A 149 9.84 9.91 -20.04
C ASN A 149 8.39 9.91 -20.57
N THR A 150 7.43 9.60 -19.69
CA THR A 150 5.98 9.60 -19.98
C THR A 150 5.19 9.82 -18.68
N ASN A 151 3.90 10.15 -18.80
CA ASN A 151 3.00 10.17 -17.65
C ASN A 151 2.64 8.74 -17.23
N VAL A 152 2.45 8.54 -15.93
CA VAL A 152 2.09 7.24 -15.38
C VAL A 152 1.01 7.39 -14.32
N ILE A 153 0.20 6.35 -14.16
CA ILE A 153 -0.81 6.22 -13.11
C ILE A 153 -0.71 4.81 -12.51
N THR A 154 -0.96 4.66 -11.21
CA THR A 154 -1.03 3.30 -10.64
C THR A 154 -2.33 2.62 -11.07
N LEU A 155 -2.36 1.28 -11.11
CA LEU A 155 -3.61 0.57 -11.34
C LEU A 155 -4.66 0.90 -10.26
N MET A 156 -4.27 1.12 -9.00
CA MET A 156 -5.20 1.60 -7.97
C MET A 156 -5.82 2.96 -8.29
N ASP A 157 -5.02 3.94 -8.71
CA ASP A 157 -5.52 5.27 -9.05
C ASP A 157 -6.39 5.21 -10.32
N LEU A 158 -6.02 4.39 -11.30
CA LEU A 158 -6.86 4.11 -12.47
C LEU A 158 -8.21 3.53 -12.03
N LEU A 159 -8.22 2.50 -11.18
CA LEU A 159 -9.46 1.92 -10.65
C LEU A 159 -10.32 2.96 -9.94
N ALA A 160 -9.72 3.89 -9.20
CA ALA A 160 -10.42 4.96 -8.51
C ALA A 160 -11.12 5.96 -9.46
N THR A 161 -10.74 6.03 -10.74
CA THR A 161 -11.42 6.86 -11.74
C THR A 161 -12.74 6.25 -12.25
N HIS A 162 -12.99 4.97 -11.99
CA HIS A 162 -14.20 4.32 -12.48
C HIS A 162 -15.44 4.90 -11.77
N PRO A 163 -16.56 5.19 -12.46
CA PRO A 163 -17.75 5.77 -11.81
C PRO A 163 -18.36 4.92 -10.69
N SER A 164 -18.10 3.61 -10.68
CA SER A 164 -18.52 2.71 -9.62
C SER A 164 -17.47 2.51 -8.52
N ALA A 165 -16.31 3.16 -8.61
CA ALA A 165 -15.29 3.09 -7.56
C ALA A 165 -15.83 3.74 -6.29
N GLY A 166 -15.92 2.97 -5.21
CA GLY A 166 -16.48 3.44 -3.95
C GLY A 166 -17.09 2.34 -3.10
N PRO A 167 -17.67 2.69 -1.93
CA PRO A 167 -18.16 1.72 -0.95
C PRO A 167 -19.45 0.99 -1.39
N THR A 168 -19.96 1.26 -2.58
CA THR A 168 -21.23 0.74 -3.08
C THR A 168 -21.10 -0.66 -3.66
N LEU A 169 -19.91 -1.05 -4.15
CA LEU A 169 -19.67 -2.37 -4.71
C LEU A 169 -19.46 -3.41 -3.61
N GLN A 170 -20.10 -4.57 -3.75
CA GLN A 170 -19.75 -5.76 -2.99
C GLN A 170 -18.30 -6.17 -3.30
N ALA A 171 -17.63 -6.84 -2.36
CA ALA A 171 -16.23 -7.23 -2.53
C ALA A 171 -15.95 -7.99 -3.84
N TRP A 172 -16.83 -8.91 -4.24
CA TRP A 172 -16.66 -9.67 -5.48
C TRP A 172 -16.91 -8.82 -6.75
N GLU A 173 -17.69 -7.74 -6.66
CA GLU A 173 -17.90 -6.80 -7.76
C GLU A 173 -16.66 -5.90 -7.96
N GLN A 174 -15.98 -5.57 -6.85
CA GLN A 174 -14.66 -4.91 -6.90
C GLN A 174 -13.65 -5.83 -7.57
N ASP A 175 -13.58 -7.10 -7.18
CA ASP A 175 -12.72 -8.10 -7.83
C ASP A 175 -12.99 -8.21 -9.34
N LYS A 176 -14.28 -8.18 -9.72
CA LYS A 176 -14.71 -8.20 -11.13
C LYS A 176 -14.19 -6.99 -11.90
N LEU A 177 -14.30 -5.79 -11.34
CA LEU A 177 -13.78 -4.57 -11.95
C LEU A 177 -12.25 -4.67 -12.11
N VAL A 178 -11.54 -5.00 -11.03
CA VAL A 178 -10.07 -5.16 -11.04
C VAL A 178 -9.62 -6.12 -12.13
N LEU A 179 -10.20 -7.32 -12.20
CA LEU A 179 -9.81 -8.34 -13.18
C LEU A 179 -10.16 -7.96 -14.61
N LYS A 180 -11.28 -7.27 -14.85
CA LYS A 180 -11.62 -6.74 -16.18
C LYS A 180 -10.62 -5.67 -16.62
N THR A 181 -10.26 -4.74 -15.74
CA THR A 181 -9.26 -3.70 -16.02
C THR A 181 -7.89 -4.30 -16.29
N ILE A 182 -7.44 -5.25 -15.46
CA ILE A 182 -6.18 -5.98 -15.68
C ILE A 182 -6.21 -6.72 -17.02
N ARG A 183 -7.33 -7.36 -17.38
CA ARG A 183 -7.47 -8.06 -18.66
C ARG A 183 -7.34 -7.10 -19.84
N ALA A 184 -7.95 -5.92 -19.79
CA ALA A 184 -7.81 -4.91 -20.85
C ALA A 184 -6.33 -4.52 -21.02
N LEU A 185 -5.66 -4.23 -19.89
CA LEU A 185 -4.25 -3.85 -19.87
C LEU A 185 -3.28 -4.99 -20.24
N ASN A 186 -3.69 -6.24 -20.08
CA ASN A 186 -2.87 -7.43 -20.35
C ASN A 186 -2.41 -7.50 -21.81
N GLU A 187 -3.07 -6.83 -22.75
CA GLU A 187 -2.64 -6.79 -24.14
C GLU A 187 -1.47 -5.85 -24.40
N THR A 188 -1.32 -4.79 -23.61
CA THR A 188 -0.36 -3.71 -23.86
C THR A 188 0.75 -3.63 -22.83
N PHE A 189 0.48 -4.02 -21.58
CA PHE A 189 1.42 -3.99 -20.49
C PHE A 189 2.42 -5.15 -20.56
N GLU A 190 3.72 -4.82 -20.45
CA GLU A 190 4.81 -5.81 -20.41
C GLU A 190 5.77 -5.56 -19.25
N SER A 191 5.62 -6.34 -18.19
CA SER A 191 6.58 -6.38 -17.09
C SER A 191 7.90 -7.04 -17.53
N PRO A 192 9.07 -6.48 -17.19
CA PRO A 192 10.36 -7.16 -17.39
C PRO A 192 10.51 -8.37 -16.44
N TYR A 193 9.68 -8.46 -15.41
CA TYR A 193 9.66 -9.56 -14.45
C TYR A 193 8.53 -10.53 -14.76
N ARG A 194 8.86 -11.82 -14.86
CA ARG A 194 7.87 -12.88 -15.03
C ARG A 194 7.32 -13.30 -13.67
N ARG A 195 6.07 -12.96 -13.41
CA ARG A 195 5.29 -13.40 -12.25
C ARG A 195 3.83 -13.50 -12.66
N ARG A 196 3.26 -14.70 -12.53
CA ARG A 196 1.82 -14.88 -12.68
C ARG A 196 1.09 -14.18 -11.54
N LEU A 197 0.05 -13.41 -11.88
CA LEU A 197 -0.83 -12.79 -10.89
C LEU A 197 -1.55 -13.88 -10.08
N GLU A 198 -1.37 -13.83 -8.76
CA GLU A 198 -2.13 -14.65 -7.82
C GLU A 198 -3.34 -13.85 -7.34
N PHE A 199 -4.53 -14.18 -7.85
CA PHE A 199 -5.77 -13.48 -7.51
C PHE A 199 -6.80 -14.46 -6.91
N PRO A 200 -6.93 -14.54 -5.58
CA PRO A 200 -7.86 -15.47 -4.93
C PRO A 200 -9.30 -14.99 -5.10
N LEU A 201 -10.14 -15.79 -5.76
CA LEU A 201 -11.57 -15.49 -5.93
C LEU A 201 -12.36 -15.88 -4.67
N GLY A 202 -13.11 -14.91 -4.13
CA GLY A 202 -13.92 -15.07 -2.93
C GLY A 202 -14.98 -16.17 -3.03
N ALA A 203 -15.27 -16.83 -1.89
CA ALA A 203 -16.28 -17.89 -1.84
C ALA A 203 -17.73 -17.38 -1.88
N ASN A 204 -17.94 -16.10 -1.58
CA ASN A 204 -19.23 -15.40 -1.64
C ASN A 204 -19.61 -14.95 -3.06
N MET A 205 -18.73 -15.14 -4.04
CA MET A 205 -18.96 -14.80 -5.44
C MET A 205 -19.96 -15.78 -6.09
N PRO A 206 -20.91 -15.32 -6.92
CA PRO A 206 -21.79 -16.20 -7.69
C PRO A 206 -20.99 -17.22 -8.52
N PRO A 207 -21.42 -18.50 -8.61
CA PRO A 207 -20.65 -19.54 -9.31
C PRO A 207 -20.26 -19.20 -10.75
N ASP A 208 -21.20 -18.68 -11.54
CA ASP A 208 -20.98 -18.33 -12.95
C ASP A 208 -19.98 -17.16 -13.09
N GLU A 209 -20.04 -16.18 -12.19
CA GLU A 209 -19.09 -15.07 -12.12
C GLU A 209 -17.70 -15.58 -11.71
N ARG A 210 -17.63 -16.49 -10.73
CA ARG A 210 -16.38 -17.10 -10.29
C ARG A 210 -15.71 -17.91 -11.38
N GLU A 211 -16.48 -18.66 -12.18
CA GLU A 211 -15.95 -19.38 -13.33
C GLU A 211 -15.40 -18.41 -14.38
N THR A 212 -16.18 -17.37 -14.70
CA THR A 212 -15.81 -16.33 -15.66
C THR A 212 -14.52 -15.61 -15.26
N LEU A 213 -14.44 -15.10 -14.02
CA LEU A 213 -13.25 -14.44 -13.51
C LEU A 213 -12.06 -15.40 -13.38
N GLY A 214 -12.32 -16.65 -13.03
CA GLY A 214 -11.29 -17.69 -13.00
C GLY A 214 -10.68 -17.96 -14.39
N ALA A 215 -11.48 -17.89 -15.45
CA ALA A 215 -10.99 -17.99 -16.81
C ALA A 215 -10.11 -16.79 -17.20
N ILE A 216 -10.48 -15.57 -16.77
CA ILE A 216 -9.65 -14.37 -16.95
C ILE A 216 -8.29 -14.55 -16.28
N VAL A 217 -8.26 -14.91 -14.99
CA VAL A 217 -7.01 -15.10 -14.23
C VAL A 217 -6.09 -16.11 -14.91
N ARG A 218 -6.64 -17.23 -15.43
CA ARG A 218 -5.86 -18.25 -16.15
C ARG A 218 -5.30 -17.77 -17.50
N ALA A 219 -5.93 -16.78 -18.12
CA ALA A 219 -5.53 -16.24 -19.42
C ALA A 219 -4.54 -15.07 -19.32
N LEU A 220 -4.32 -14.52 -18.12
CA LEU A 220 -3.35 -13.44 -17.91
C LEU A 220 -1.93 -13.91 -18.24
N LYS A 221 -1.14 -13.00 -18.85
CA LYS A 221 0.25 -13.27 -19.21
C LYS A 221 1.10 -13.34 -17.95
N ASP A 222 2.13 -14.18 -17.96
CA ASP A 222 3.09 -14.28 -16.85
C ASP A 222 3.96 -13.01 -16.72
N ASN A 223 3.96 -12.13 -17.71
CA ASN A 223 4.61 -10.81 -17.69
C ASN A 223 3.58 -9.67 -17.79
N GLY A 224 2.32 -9.91 -17.42
CA GLY A 224 1.29 -8.87 -17.32
C GLY A 224 1.41 -8.06 -16.02
N ILE A 225 0.32 -7.40 -15.62
CA ILE A 225 0.28 -6.60 -14.40
C ILE A 225 0.52 -7.49 -13.16
N PRO A 226 1.52 -7.18 -12.32
CA PRO A 226 1.88 -8.01 -11.18
C PRO A 226 0.99 -7.81 -9.94
N ASP A 227 0.46 -6.59 -9.75
CA ASP A 227 -0.40 -6.19 -8.64
C ASP A 227 -1.05 -4.82 -8.92
N THR A 228 -1.85 -4.31 -7.98
CA THR A 228 -2.57 -3.04 -8.12
C THR A 228 -1.70 -1.80 -7.91
N VAL A 229 -0.46 -1.92 -7.41
CA VAL A 229 0.47 -0.78 -7.26
C VAL A 229 1.38 -0.61 -8.48
N ALA A 230 1.26 -1.48 -9.49
CA ALA A 230 1.94 -1.31 -10.76
C ALA A 230 1.54 0.00 -11.46
N TYR A 231 2.55 0.66 -12.03
CA TYR A 231 2.35 1.85 -12.87
C TYR A 231 2.06 1.47 -14.31
N VAL A 232 1.06 2.12 -14.89
CA VAL A 232 0.68 2.03 -16.30
C VAL A 232 1.01 3.36 -16.96
N THR A 233 1.59 3.31 -18.15
CA THR A 233 1.94 4.50 -18.95
C THR A 233 0.74 5.08 -19.70
N GLU A 234 0.80 6.37 -20.01
CA GLU A 234 -0.19 7.03 -20.86
C GLU A 234 -0.34 6.34 -22.22
N GLU A 235 0.76 5.86 -22.83
CA GLU A 235 0.72 5.15 -24.11
C GLU A 235 0.06 3.77 -24.00
N GLU A 236 0.26 3.04 -22.90
CA GLU A 236 -0.42 1.76 -22.66
C GLU A 236 -1.92 1.96 -22.49
N LEU A 237 -2.34 3.02 -21.77
CA LEU A 237 -3.74 3.38 -21.59
C LEU A 237 -4.40 3.80 -22.90
N ALA A 238 -3.74 4.63 -23.69
CA ALA A 238 -4.25 5.08 -24.98
C ALA A 238 -4.52 3.90 -25.94
N ARG A 239 -3.72 2.84 -25.87
CA ARG A 239 -3.90 1.63 -26.69
C ARG A 239 -5.08 0.78 -26.28
N VAL A 240 -5.48 0.82 -25.00
CA VAL A 240 -6.62 0.03 -24.46
C VAL A 240 -7.85 0.90 -24.19
N GLN A 241 -7.86 2.15 -24.65
CA GLN A 241 -8.91 3.12 -24.36
C GLN A 241 -10.32 2.55 -24.63
N LYS A 242 -10.52 1.90 -25.78
CA LYS A 242 -11.81 1.31 -26.16
C LYS A 242 -12.24 0.20 -25.19
N ASP A 243 -11.30 -0.66 -24.79
CA ASP A 243 -11.60 -1.74 -23.84
C ASP A 243 -11.96 -1.17 -22.46
N LEU A 244 -11.32 -0.07 -22.04
CA LEU A 244 -11.65 0.64 -20.80
C LEU A 244 -13.04 1.32 -20.89
N GLU A 245 -13.37 1.97 -22.01
CA GLU A 245 -14.71 2.54 -22.25
C GLU A 245 -15.80 1.45 -22.20
N GLU A 246 -15.54 0.28 -22.79
CA GLU A 246 -16.46 -0.89 -22.73
C GLU A 246 -16.66 -1.43 -21.31
N ILE A 247 -15.66 -1.27 -20.44
CA ILE A 247 -15.76 -1.63 -19.01
C ILE A 247 -16.59 -0.58 -18.23
N GLY A 248 -16.66 0.66 -18.73
CA GLY A 248 -17.41 1.75 -18.12
C GLY A 248 -16.56 2.91 -17.60
N TYR A 249 -15.27 2.97 -17.95
CA TYR A 249 -14.41 4.10 -17.61
C TYR A 249 -14.79 5.35 -18.39
N ASP A 250 -14.64 6.51 -17.73
CA ASP A 250 -14.66 7.82 -18.37
C ASP A 250 -13.22 8.25 -18.68
N ILE A 251 -12.92 8.45 -19.95
CA ILE A 251 -11.56 8.79 -20.40
C ILE A 251 -11.14 10.18 -19.94
N ASP A 252 -12.08 11.12 -19.83
CA ASP A 252 -11.78 12.46 -19.32
C ASP A 252 -11.38 12.37 -17.84
N ALA A 253 -12.04 11.49 -17.07
CA ALA A 253 -11.67 11.22 -15.67
C ALA A 253 -10.28 10.59 -15.54
N ILE A 254 -9.90 9.67 -16.44
CA ILE A 254 -8.55 9.09 -16.48
C ILE A 254 -7.50 10.17 -16.77
N GLN A 255 -7.74 11.03 -17.77
CA GLN A 255 -6.83 12.12 -18.13
C GLN A 255 -6.68 13.15 -17.00
N MET A 256 -7.78 13.48 -16.31
CA MET A 256 -7.74 14.32 -15.12
C MET A 256 -6.92 13.67 -14.00
N ALA A 257 -7.06 12.37 -13.76
CA ALA A 257 -6.30 11.68 -12.72
C ALA A 257 -4.79 11.65 -13.02
N MET A 258 -4.39 11.48 -14.29
CA MET A 258 -2.98 11.52 -14.69
C MET A 258 -2.32 12.89 -14.44
N THR A 259 -3.10 13.97 -14.48
CA THR A 259 -2.61 15.35 -14.29
C THR A 259 -2.92 15.93 -12.92
N ALA A 260 -3.69 15.20 -12.09
CA ALA A 260 -4.04 15.61 -10.74
C ALA A 260 -2.78 15.85 -9.89
N PRO A 261 -2.78 16.79 -8.96
CA PRO A 261 -1.69 16.91 -7.99
C PRO A 261 -1.59 15.65 -7.11
N PRO A 262 -0.41 15.37 -6.53
CA PRO A 262 -0.24 14.25 -5.62
C PRO A 262 -1.20 14.34 -4.43
N SER A 263 -1.62 13.19 -3.90
CA SER A 263 -2.38 13.14 -2.65
C SER A 263 -1.50 13.61 -1.47
N PRO A 264 -2.09 14.20 -0.41
CA PRO A 264 -1.34 14.63 0.78
C PRO A 264 -0.48 13.53 1.41
N VAL A 265 -0.96 12.28 1.33
CA VAL A 265 -0.24 11.06 1.67
C VAL A 265 -0.25 10.17 0.42
N GLU A 266 0.92 9.82 -0.07
CA GLU A 266 1.07 9.02 -1.31
C GLU A 266 2.34 8.18 -1.26
N TYR A 267 2.47 7.23 -2.19
CA TYR A 267 3.73 6.55 -2.44
C TYR A 267 4.80 7.53 -2.90
N CYS A 268 5.90 7.57 -2.16
CA CYS A 268 6.98 8.52 -2.38
C CYS A 268 8.30 7.79 -2.54
N HIS A 269 9.16 8.34 -3.40
CA HIS A 269 10.55 7.98 -3.51
C HIS A 269 11.37 8.81 -2.50
N PHE A 270 12.01 8.13 -1.56
CA PHE A 270 13.03 8.70 -0.71
C PHE A 270 14.40 8.19 -1.12
N ALA A 271 15.35 9.09 -1.37
CA ALA A 271 16.74 8.73 -1.62
C ALA A 271 17.67 9.49 -0.68
N CYS A 272 18.78 8.85 -0.28
CA CYS A 272 19.83 9.51 0.48
C CYS A 272 21.26 9.06 0.11
N ARG A 273 22.22 9.97 0.28
CA ARG A 273 23.68 9.73 0.10
C ARG A 273 24.50 10.30 1.25
#